data_AF-A0A357LXK0-F1
#
_entry.id   AF-A0A357LXK0-F1
#
_cell.length_a   1.000
_cell.length_b   1.000
_cell.length_c   1.000
_cell.angle_alpha   90.00
_cell.angle_beta   90.00
_cell.angle_gamma   90.00
#
_symmetry.space_group_name_H-M   'P 1'
#
loop_
_entity.id
_entity.type
_entity.pdbx_description
1 polymer ?
#
loop_
_entity_poly.entity_id
_entity_poly.type
_entity_poly.pdbx_seq_one_letter_code
_entity_poly.pdbx_strand_id
1 'polypeptide(L)'
;MFCFGNLMKESGVVERLSDTAQNALINTVTIFLGLSVGYKMSSDAFLNGSTLAIIVLGLIAFCVGTAAGVLMAKLMNAVTKDPINPLIGS
;
A
#
# COMPACT_ATOMS: atom_id res chain seq x y z
N MET A 1 -7.50 -10.58 -4.38
CA MET A 1 -6.96 -10.94 -5.71
C MET A 1 -5.43 -10.83 -5.82
N PHE A 2 -4.67 -10.68 -4.72
CA PHE A 2 -3.20 -10.52 -4.78
C PHE A 2 -2.46 -11.76 -5.32
N CYS A 3 -2.77 -12.95 -4.80
CA CYS A 3 -2.08 -14.18 -5.20
C CYS A 3 -2.31 -14.58 -6.67
N PHE A 4 -3.42 -14.16 -7.28
CA PHE A 4 -3.67 -14.39 -8.70
C PHE A 4 -2.75 -13.54 -9.58
N GLY A 5 -2.55 -12.26 -9.21
CA GLY A 5 -1.54 -11.41 -9.84
C GLY A 5 -0.14 -11.98 -9.71
N ASN A 6 0.21 -12.45 -8.50
CA ASN A 6 1.50 -13.09 -8.27
C ASN A 6 1.67 -14.38 -9.09
N LEU A 7 0.63 -15.21 -9.18
CA LEU A 7 0.64 -16.43 -10.01
C LEU A 7 0.83 -16.09 -11.50
N MET A 8 0.16 -15.07 -12.03
CA MET A 8 0.36 -14.65 -13.43
C MET A 8 1.79 -14.17 -13.70
N LYS A 9 2.44 -13.54 -12.71
CA LYS A 9 3.82 -13.09 -12.80
C LYS A 9 4.82 -14.25 -12.72
N GLU A 10 4.66 -15.13 -11.73
CA GLU A 10 5.60 -16.22 -11.44
C GLU A 10 5.38 -17.47 -12.30
N SER A 11 4.20 -17.65 -12.90
CA SER A 11 3.88 -18.85 -13.70
C SER A 11 4.61 -18.90 -15.05
N GLY A 12 5.16 -17.79 -15.56
CA GLY A 12 5.96 -17.73 -16.81
C GLY A 12 5.25 -18.06 -18.13
N VAL A 13 4.05 -18.67 -18.09
CA VAL A 13 3.30 -19.11 -19.28
C VAL A 13 2.23 -18.12 -19.75
N VAL A 14 1.98 -17.06 -18.98
CA VAL A 14 0.92 -16.06 -19.24
C VAL A 14 1.47 -14.63 -19.34
N GLU A 15 2.59 -14.47 -20.04
CA GLU A 15 3.30 -13.19 -20.17
C GLU A 15 2.42 -12.03 -20.68
N ARG A 16 1.62 -12.27 -21.73
CA ARG A 16 0.70 -11.26 -22.27
C ARG A 16 -0.35 -10.80 -21.26
N LEU A 17 -0.85 -11.72 -20.44
CA LEU A 17 -1.85 -11.40 -19.40
C LEU A 17 -1.20 -10.65 -18.24
N SER A 18 0.00 -11.07 -17.81
CA SER A 18 0.77 -10.40 -16.76
C SER A 18 1.11 -8.96 -17.15
N ASP A 19 1.58 -8.73 -18.37
CA ASP A 19 1.91 -7.41 -18.91
C ASP A 19 0.66 -6.52 -19.03
N THR A 20 -0.43 -7.05 -19.60
CA THR A 20 -1.70 -6.32 -19.70
C THR A 20 -2.25 -5.95 -18.32
N ALA A 21 -2.16 -6.85 -17.34
CA ALA A 21 -2.64 -6.63 -15.98
C ALA A 21 -1.86 -5.52 -15.25
N GLN A 22 -0.53 -5.49 -15.40
CA GLN A 22 0.36 -4.52 -14.76
C GLN A 22 0.38 -3.14 -15.45
N ASN A 23 0.00 -3.06 -16.72
CA ASN A 23 0.04 -1.83 -17.51
C ASN A 23 -1.36 -1.33 -17.90
N ALA A 24 -1.91 -1.84 -19.00
CA ALA A 24 -3.14 -1.29 -19.58
C ALA A 24 -4.35 -1.40 -18.65
N LEU A 25 -4.49 -2.55 -17.97
CA LEU A 25 -5.62 -2.80 -17.08
C LEU A 25 -5.55 -1.93 -15.82
N ILE A 26 -4.39 -1.87 -15.14
CA ILE A 26 -4.26 -1.07 -13.93
C ILE A 26 -4.45 0.42 -14.24
N ASN A 27 -3.93 0.92 -15.36
CA ASN A 27 -4.10 2.32 -15.76
C ASN A 27 -5.57 2.66 -15.99
N THR A 28 -6.31 1.79 -16.69
CA THR A 28 -7.74 1.98 -16.97
C THR A 28 -8.57 1.94 -15.68
N VAL A 29 -8.37 0.92 -14.85
CA VAL A 29 -9.12 0.77 -13.59
C VAL A 29 -8.78 1.88 -12.60
N THR A 30 -7.54 2.36 -12.56
CA THR A 30 -7.11 3.46 -11.69
C THR A 30 -7.81 4.76 -12.06
N ILE A 31 -8.01 5.05 -13.34
CA ILE A 31 -8.80 6.22 -13.78
C ILE A 31 -10.23 6.12 -13.26
N PHE A 32 -10.90 4.98 -13.47
CA PHE A 32 -12.27 4.79 -13.00
C PHE A 32 -12.38 4.83 -11.47
N LEU A 33 -11.42 4.25 -10.76
CA LEU A 33 -11.33 4.32 -9.30
C LEU A 33 -11.17 5.77 -8.84
N GLY A 34 -10.25 6.53 -9.45
CA GLY A 34 -10.00 7.92 -9.13
C GLY A 34 -11.23 8.80 -9.30
N LEU A 35 -11.95 8.64 -10.43
CA LEU A 35 -13.23 9.33 -10.68
C LEU A 35 -14.30 8.92 -9.67
N SER A 36 -14.41 7.62 -9.36
CA SER A 36 -15.42 7.10 -8.43
C SER A 36 -15.19 7.57 -6.98
N VAL A 37 -13.92 7.67 -6.57
CA VAL A 37 -13.53 8.19 -5.25
C VAL A 37 -13.72 9.71 -5.21
N GLY A 38 -13.29 10.43 -6.26
CA GLY A 38 -13.47 11.88 -6.37
C GLY A 38 -14.93 12.31 -6.36
N TYR A 39 -15.82 11.54 -6.98
CA TYR A 39 -17.26 11.77 -6.94
C TYR A 39 -17.85 11.81 -5.52
N LYS A 40 -17.25 11.08 -4.57
CA LYS A 40 -17.70 11.07 -3.16
C LYS A 40 -17.21 12.28 -2.35
N MET A 41 -16.34 13.12 -2.90
CA MET A 41 -15.82 14.32 -2.23
C MET A 41 -16.76 15.53 -2.42
N SER A 42 -18.03 15.40 -2.01
CA SER A 42 -18.91 16.58 -1.90
C SER A 42 -18.41 17.50 -0.78
N SER A 43 -18.73 18.80 -0.87
CA SER A 43 -18.29 19.81 0.11
C SER A 43 -18.68 19.43 1.54
N ASP A 44 -19.88 18.90 1.74
CA ASP A 44 -20.40 18.53 3.07
C ASP A 44 -19.73 17.27 3.63
N ALA A 45 -19.30 16.35 2.74
CA ALA A 45 -18.60 15.13 3.14
C ALA A 45 -17.10 15.40 3.40
N PHE A 46 -16.49 16.33 2.67
CA PHE A 46 -15.05 16.61 2.77
C PHE A 46 -14.73 17.68 3.82
N LEU A 47 -15.49 18.79 3.88
CA LEU A 47 -15.26 19.91 4.80
C LEU A 47 -15.90 19.66 6.18
N ASN A 48 -15.62 18.50 6.76
CA ASN A 48 -16.07 18.12 8.09
C ASN A 48 -14.87 17.94 9.03
N GLY A 49 -15.03 18.30 10.30
CA GLY A 49 -14.01 18.09 11.35
C GLY A 49 -13.55 16.63 11.45
N SER A 50 -14.41 15.67 11.12
CA SER A 50 -14.06 14.25 11.03
C SER A 50 -13.00 13.97 9.95
N THR A 51 -13.07 14.63 8.80
CA THR A 51 -12.11 14.44 7.70
C THR A 51 -10.73 14.95 8.09
N LEU A 52 -10.67 16.09 8.78
CA LEU A 52 -9.42 16.62 9.33
C LEU A 52 -8.81 15.65 10.35
N ALA A 53 -9.64 15.05 11.21
CA ALA A 53 -9.19 14.03 12.16
C ALA A 53 -8.62 12.79 11.45
N ILE A 54 -9.25 12.32 10.36
CA ILE A 54 -8.75 11.19 9.56
C ILE A 54 -7.36 11.49 8.98
N ILE A 55 -7.14 12.70 8.45
CA ILE A 55 -5.84 13.11 7.89
C ILE A 55 -4.75 13.09 8.98
N VAL A 56 -5.02 13.68 10.14
CA VAL A 56 -4.08 13.73 11.26
C VAL A 56 -3.80 12.33 11.81
N LEU A 57 -4.83 11.50 11.99
CA LEU A 57 -4.67 10.12 12.42
C LEU A 57 -3.90 9.29 11.40
N GLY A 58 -4.07 9.55 10.11
CA GLY A 58 -3.28 8.93 9.04
C GLY A 58 -1.79 9.22 9.17
N LEU A 59 -1.42 10.49 9.43
CA LEU A 59 -0.03 10.87 9.68
C LEU A 59 0.55 10.12 10.89
N ILE A 60 -0.17 10.13 12.02
CA ILE A 60 0.26 9.44 13.24
C ILE A 60 0.38 7.93 13.00
N ALA A 61 -0.56 7.34 12.26
CA ALA A 61 -0.53 5.92 11.92
C ALA A 61 0.73 5.55 11.12
N PHE A 62 1.15 6.38 10.16
CA PHE A 62 2.43 6.18 9.46
C PHE A 62 3.65 6.33 10.38
N CYS A 63 3.65 7.31 11.28
CA CYS A 63 4.73 7.47 12.26
C CYS A 63 4.85 6.26 13.20
N VAL A 64 3.72 5.75 13.70
CA VAL A 64 3.71 4.55 14.56
C VAL A 64 4.09 3.30 13.78
N GLY A 65 3.62 3.16 12.54
CA GLY A 65 3.98 2.03 11.66
C GLY A 65 5.47 1.95 11.38
N THR A 66 6.08 3.07 10.98
CA THR A 66 7.53 3.14 10.73
C THR A 66 8.34 2.88 12.01
N ALA A 67 7.94 3.46 13.14
CA ALA A 67 8.60 3.22 14.43
C ALA A 67 8.52 1.75 14.86
N ALA A 68 7.33 1.14 14.76
CA ALA A 68 7.12 -0.27 15.09
C ALA A 68 7.93 -1.20 14.18
N GLY A 69 8.00 -0.89 12.89
CA GLY A 69 8.76 -1.68 11.93
C GLY A 69 10.28 -1.64 12.16
N VAL A 70 10.84 -0.48 12.49
CA VAL A 70 12.26 -0.35 12.89
C VAL A 70 12.54 -1.08 14.21
N LEU A 71 11.63 -1.01 15.19
CA LEU A 71 11.74 -1.74 16.45
C LEU A 71 11.70 -3.25 16.22
N MET A 72 10.82 -3.73 15.34
CA MET A 72 10.73 -5.15 14.98
C MET A 72 12.02 -5.63 14.29
N ALA A 73 12.58 -4.84 13.36
CA ALA A 73 13.85 -5.17 12.72
C ALA A 73 15.00 -5.27 13.75
N LYS A 74 15.03 -4.39 14.75
CA LYS A 74 16.00 -4.48 15.86
C LYS A 74 15.77 -5.71 16.75
N LEU A 75 14.52 -6.09 17.01
CA LEU A 75 14.21 -7.30 17.76
C LEU A 75 14.64 -8.56 16.99
N MET A 76 14.41 -8.59 15.68
CA MET A 76 14.88 -9.70 14.83
C MET A 76 16.41 -9.83 14.84
N ASN A 77 17.15 -8.72 14.96
CA ASN A 77 18.61 -8.75 15.11
C ASN A 77 19.09 -9.35 16.44
N ALA A 78 18.24 -9.39 17.47
CA ALA A 78 18.58 -10.03 18.74
C ALA A 78 18.42 -11.56 18.69
N VAL A 79 17.64 -12.08 17.74
CA VAL A 79 17.31 -13.52 17.63
C VAL A 79 18.02 -14.18 16.44
N THR A 80 18.32 -13.42 15.39
CA THR A 80 18.87 -13.94 14.14
C THR A 80 20.39 -13.83 14.13
N LYS A 81 21.08 -14.83 13.55
CA LYS A 81 22.55 -14.81 13.38
C LYS A 81 22.99 -13.78 12.35
N ASP A 82 22.19 -13.60 11.31
CA ASP A 82 22.42 -12.61 10.27
C ASP A 82 21.71 -11.29 10.62
N PRO A 83 22.47 -10.18 10.76
CA PRO A 83 21.88 -8.90 11.13
C PRO A 83 21.06 -8.31 9.97
N ILE A 84 19.82 -7.96 10.27
CA ILE A 84 18.89 -7.25 9.39
C ILE A 84 19.12 -5.74 9.54
N ASN A 85 19.24 -5.03 8.42
CA ASN A 85 19.35 -3.58 8.45
C ASN A 85 18.01 -2.95 8.91
N PRO A 86 17.96 -2.22 10.04
CA PRO A 86 16.72 -1.62 10.54
C PRO A 86 16.09 -0.59 9.60
N LEU A 87 16.84 -0.07 8.63
CA LEU A 87 16.32 0.82 7.58
C LEU A 87 15.34 0.11 6.62
N ILE A 88 15.33 -1.23 6.58
CA ILE A 88 14.36 -2.02 5.81
C ILE A 88 13.02 -2.11 6.56
N GLY A 89 13.05 -1.94 7.88
CA GLY A 89 11.88 -2.11 8.73
C GLY A 89 10.92 -0.94 8.74
N SER A 90 11.35 0.28 8.37
CA SER A 90 10.50 1.49 8.37
C SER A 90 9.42 1.44 7.33
#